data_AF-Q9RCL2-F1
#
_entry.id   AF-Q9RCL2-F1
#
_cell.length_a   1.000
_cell.length_b   1.000
_cell.length_c   1.000
_cell.angle_alpha   90.00
_cell.angle_beta   90.00
_cell.angle_gamma   90.00
#
_symmetry.space_group_name_H-M   'P 1'
#
loop_
_entity.id
_entity.type
_entity.pdbx_description
1 polymer ?
#
loop_
_entity_poly.entity_id
_entity_poly.type
_entity_poly.pdbx_seq_one_letter_code
_entity_poly.pdbx_strand_id
1 'polypeptide(L)' 'MKLTIHEIAQVVGAKNDISIFEDTQLEKAEFDSRLIGTGDLFVPLKGARDGHDFIERAFENGAAATLSD' A
#
# COMPACT_ATOMS: atom_id res chain seq x y z
N MET A 1 -1.58 5.01 -11.45
CA MET A 1 -2.71 5.90 -11.09
C MET A 1 -2.13 7.32 -11.01
N LYS A 2 -2.93 8.37 -10.78
CA LYS A 2 -2.38 9.72 -10.55
C LYS A 2 -2.55 10.12 -9.09
N LEU A 3 -2.00 9.30 -8.19
CA LEU A 3 -1.96 9.56 -6.75
C LEU A 3 -0.57 9.22 -6.23
N THR A 4 -0.10 9.99 -5.26
CA THR A 4 1.15 9.74 -4.54
C THR A 4 0.90 9.17 -3.15
N ILE A 5 1.97 8.70 -2.49
CA ILE A 5 1.90 8.20 -1.10
C ILE A 5 1.39 9.31 -0.15
N HIS A 6 1.89 10.55 -0.28
CA HIS A 6 1.49 11.66 0.58
C HIS A 6 0.03 12.06 0.36
N GLU A 7 -0.42 12.09 -0.90
CA GLU A 7 -1.82 12.38 -1.22
C GLU A 7 -2.77 11.33 -0.62
N ILE A 8 -2.44 10.03 -0.77
CA ILE A 8 -3.26 8.96 -0.20
C ILE A 8 -3.29 9.07 1.32
N ALA A 9 -2.12 9.23 1.96
CA ALA A 9 -2.01 9.38 3.40
C ALA A 9 -2.87 10.55 3.93
N GLN A 10 -2.87 11.68 3.22
CA GLN A 10 -3.71 12.84 3.56
C GLN A 10 -5.20 12.53 3.43
N VAL A 11 -5.62 11.86 2.35
CA VAL A 11 -7.04 11.55 2.08
C VAL A 11 -7.60 10.53 3.07
N VAL A 12 -6.82 9.52 3.45
CA VAL A 12 -7.27 8.49 4.40
C VAL A 12 -7.09 8.89 5.87
N GLY A 13 -6.45 10.03 6.12
CA GLY A 13 -6.16 10.49 7.48
C GLY A 13 -5.16 9.59 8.20
N ALA A 14 -4.04 9.28 7.53
CA ALA A 14 -2.96 8.47 8.10
C ALA A 14 -2.54 8.99 9.48
N LYS A 15 -2.37 8.08 10.44
CA LYS A 15 -2.07 8.41 11.84
C LYS A 15 -0.57 8.43 12.14
N ASN A 16 0.25 7.90 11.24
CA ASN A 16 1.70 7.88 11.33
C ASN A 16 2.32 9.13 10.71
N ASP A 17 3.57 9.39 11.03
CA ASP A 17 4.36 10.40 10.31
C ASP A 17 4.68 9.86 8.91
N ILE A 18 4.11 10.51 7.89
CA ILE A 18 4.26 10.17 6.49
C ILE A 18 5.52 10.85 5.91
N SER A 19 5.98 11.96 6.48
CA SER A 19 7.11 12.74 5.95
C SER A 19 8.45 11.98 5.95
N ILE A 20 8.53 10.87 6.68
CA ILE A 20 9.68 9.96 6.68
C ILE A 20 9.80 9.11 5.41
N PHE A 21 8.74 9.05 4.59
CA PHE A 21 8.70 8.31 3.34
C PHE A 21 8.80 9.25 2.14
N GLU A 22 9.43 8.78 1.07
CA GLU A 22 9.49 9.50 -0.20
C GLU A 22 8.08 9.63 -0.81
N ASP A 23 7.80 10.79 -1.41
CA ASP A 23 6.51 11.04 -2.06
C ASP A 23 6.46 10.45 -3.48
N THR A 24 6.35 9.14 -3.54
CA THR A 24 6.40 8.39 -4.80
C THR A 24 5.00 8.28 -5.42
N GLN A 25 4.93 8.39 -6.75
CA GLN A 25 3.71 8.15 -7.50
C GLN A 25 3.40 6.64 -7.55
N LEU A 26 2.13 6.27 -7.33
CA LEU A 26 1.68 4.89 -7.28
C LEU A 26 1.07 4.42 -8.61
N GLU A 27 1.38 3.18 -9.00
CA GLU A 27 0.95 2.61 -10.28
C GLU A 27 -0.50 2.08 -10.24
N LYS A 28 -0.86 1.30 -9.23
CA LYS A 28 -2.23 0.88 -8.96
C LYS A 28 -2.39 0.46 -7.51
N ALA A 29 -3.62 0.18 -7.10
CA ALA A 29 -3.93 -0.36 -5.78
C ALA A 29 -4.44 -1.79 -5.92
N GLU A 30 -3.93 -2.71 -5.11
CA GLU A 30 -4.29 -4.12 -5.15
C GLU A 30 -4.45 -4.68 -3.74
N PHE A 31 -5.45 -5.52 -3.52
CA PHE A 31 -5.66 -6.22 -2.25
C PHE A 31 -5.20 -7.68 -2.28
N ASP A 32 -4.95 -8.23 -3.46
CA ASP A 32 -4.39 -9.57 -3.64
C ASP A 32 -2.87 -9.44 -3.85
N SER A 33 -2.09 -9.87 -2.86
CA SER A 33 -0.64 -9.77 -2.90
C SER A 33 -0.02 -10.47 -4.12
N ARG A 34 -0.73 -11.43 -4.73
CA ARG A 34 -0.29 -12.14 -5.94
C ARG A 34 -0.38 -11.28 -7.21
N LEU A 35 -1.14 -10.20 -7.19
CA LEU A 35 -1.35 -9.28 -8.32
C LEU A 35 -0.56 -7.97 -8.19
N ILE A 36 0.13 -7.78 -7.06
CA ILE A 36 1.05 -6.68 -6.82
C ILE A 36 2.23 -6.76 -7.79
N GLY A 37 2.62 -5.61 -8.32
CA GLY A 37 3.88 -5.37 -9.01
C GLY A 37 4.61 -4.14 -8.46
N THR A 38 5.72 -3.81 -9.12
CA THR A 38 6.57 -2.67 -8.78
C THR A 38 5.81 -1.36 -8.81
N GLY A 39 5.81 -0.62 -7.69
CA GLY A 39 5.19 0.71 -7.60
C GLY A 39 3.73 0.69 -7.14
N ASP A 40 3.20 -0.48 -6.78
CA ASP A 40 1.80 -0.62 -6.38
C ASP A 40 1.56 -0.30 -4.90
N LEU A 41 0.33 0.10 -4.58
CA LEU A 41 -0.19 0.18 -3.23
C LEU A 41 -0.87 -1.13 -2.85
N PHE A 42 -0.39 -1.78 -1.79
CA PHE A 42 -1.08 -2.92 -1.20
C PHE A 42 -2.18 -2.46 -0.23
N VAL A 43 -3.37 -3.02 -0.36
CA VAL A 43 -4.52 -2.72 0.49
C VAL A 43 -4.98 -4.01 1.19
N PRO A 44 -4.43 -4.32 2.38
CA PRO A 44 -4.82 -5.51 3.12
C PRO A 44 -6.26 -5.36 3.61
N LEU A 45 -7.12 -6.26 3.14
CA LEU A 45 -8.52 -6.34 3.56
C LEU A 45 -8.72 -7.56 4.45
N LYS A 46 -9.61 -7.43 5.44
CA LYS A 46 -10.04 -8.55 6.29
C LYS A 46 -11.02 -9.42 5.49
N GLY A 47 -10.54 -10.56 5.01
CA GLY A 47 -11.32 -11.55 4.26
C GLY A 47 -11.40 -12.89 4.98
N ALA A 48 -11.41 -13.98 4.21
CA ALA A 48 -11.31 -15.33 4.77
C ALA A 48 -9.96 -15.57 5.49
N ARG A 49 -8.92 -14.86 5.04
CA ARG A 49 -7.63 -14.71 5.73
C ARG A 49 -7.39 -13.22 5.91
N ASP A 50 -6.60 -12.87 6.92
CA ASP A 50 -6.24 -11.47 7.15
C ASP A 50 -5.24 -11.03 6.07
N GLY A 51 -5.57 -9.96 5.33
CA GLY A 51 -4.69 -9.38 4.32
C GLY A 51 -3.34 -8.92 4.89
N HIS A 52 -3.29 -8.59 6.19
CA HIS A 52 -2.08 -8.13 6.87
C HIS A 52 -0.99 -9.21 6.89
N ASP A 53 -1.36 -10.49 6.90
CA ASP A 53 -0.42 -11.62 6.82
C ASP A 53 0.40 -11.63 5.51
N PHE A 54 -0.04 -10.88 4.49
CA PHE A 54 0.56 -10.86 3.17
C PHE A 54 1.31 -9.57 2.84
N ILE A 55 1.50 -8.67 3.82
CA ILE A 55 2.21 -7.41 3.62
C ILE A 55 3.65 -7.66 3.17
N GLU A 56 4.39 -8.54 3.86
CA GLU A 56 5.77 -8.88 3.47
C GLU A 56 5.82 -9.39 2.02
N ARG A 57 4.88 -10.27 1.67
CA ARG A 57 4.78 -10.84 0.32
C ARG A 57 4.47 -9.77 -0.74
N ALA A 58 3.66 -8.77 -0.41
CA ALA A 58 3.38 -7.66 -1.32
C ALA A 58 4.64 -6.82 -1.57
N PHE A 59 5.43 -6.53 -0.54
CA PHE A 59 6.71 -5.84 -0.71
C PHE A 59 7.73 -6.67 -1.52
N GLU A 60 7.81 -7.98 -1.29
CA GLU A 60 8.62 -8.89 -2.13
C GLU A 60 8.23 -8.83 -3.61
N ASN A 61 6.94 -8.64 -3.90
CA ASN A 61 6.41 -8.54 -5.26
C ASN A 61 6.54 -7.12 -5.86
N GLY A 62 7.00 -6.13 -5.07
CA GLY A 62 7.30 -4.78 -5.54
C GLY A 62 6.35 -3.68 -5.07
N ALA A 63 5.48 -3.92 -4.07
CA ALA A 63 4.68 -2.85 -3.50
C ALA A 63 5.56 -1.68 -3.04
N ALA A 64 5.16 -0.46 -3.39
CA ALA A 64 5.80 0.76 -2.92
C ALA A 64 5.31 1.15 -1.52
N ALA A 65 4.05 0.83 -1.19
CA ALA A 65 3.45 1.13 0.10
C ALA A 65 2.34 0.12 0.43
N THR A 66 1.94 0.06 1.71
CA THR A 66 0.75 -0.66 2.16
C THR A 66 -0.06 0.21 3.11
N LEU A 67 -1.38 0.00 3.15
CA LEU A 67 -2.20 0.42 4.29
C LEU A 67 -2.08 -0.60 5.42
N SER A 68 -2.28 -0.17 6.67
CA SER A 68 -2.31 -1.03 7.85
C SER A 68 -3.09 -0.34 8.98
N ASP A 69 -3.79 -1.10 9.82
CA ASP A 69 -4.48 -0.63 11.03
C ASP A 69 -3.75 -0.95 12.34
#